data_AF-A0A806T5D9-F1
#
_entry.id   AF-A0A806T5D9-F1
#
_cell.length_a   1.000
_cell.length_b   1.000
_cell.length_c   1.000
_cell.angle_alpha   90.00
_cell.angle_beta   90.00
_cell.angle_gamma   90.00
#
_symmetry.space_group_name_H-M   'P 1'
#
loop_
_entity.id
_entity.type
_entity.pdbx_description
1 polymer ?
#
loop_
_entity_poly.entity_id
_entity_poly.type
_entity_poly.pdbx_seq_one_letter_code
_entity_poly.pdbx_strand_id
1 'polypeptide(L)' 'MKNELKVGSATYNLIRSTENFLADTNRLAVHPPLTKDEAIIEYQALVDQAERLVLKTKDLKHEATGRF' A
#
# COMPACT_ATOMS: atom_id res chain seq x y z
N MET A 1 -6.88 -24.94 6.46
CA MET A 1 -6.13 -25.00 5.18
C MET A 1 -6.51 -23.94 4.15
N LYS A 2 -7.71 -23.95 3.50
CA LYS A 2 -7.99 -22.96 2.42
C LYS A 2 -8.01 -21.50 2.90
N ASN A 3 -8.56 -21.20 4.08
CA ASN A 3 -8.54 -19.83 4.63
C ASN A 3 -7.15 -19.39 5.07
N GLU A 4 -6.35 -20.29 5.66
CA GLU A 4 -4.97 -19.95 6.10
C GLU A 4 -4.07 -19.55 4.92
N LEU A 5 -4.19 -20.23 3.77
CA LEU A 5 -3.46 -19.87 2.56
C LEU A 5 -3.90 -18.50 2.00
N LYS A 6 -5.20 -18.18 2.06
CA LYS A 6 -5.71 -16.89 1.60
C LYS A 6 -5.30 -15.74 2.52
N VAL A 7 -5.40 -15.94 3.83
CA VAL A 7 -4.92 -14.98 4.85
C VAL A 7 -3.41 -14.75 4.70
N GLY A 8 -2.63 -15.82 4.51
CA GLY A 8 -1.20 -15.71 4.25
C GLY A 8 -0.88 -14.91 2.99
N SER A 9 -1.59 -15.15 1.89
CA SER A 9 -1.43 -14.39 0.65
C SER A 9 -1.83 -12.92 0.79
N ALA A 10 -2.96 -12.62 1.45
CA ALA A 10 -3.40 -11.25 1.72
C ALA A 10 -2.39 -10.50 2.62
N THR A 11 -1.85 -11.18 3.63
CA THR A 11 -0.82 -10.64 4.53
C THR A 11 0.45 -10.30 3.76
N TYR A 12 0.95 -11.22 2.93
CA TYR A 12 2.13 -10.99 2.10
C TYR A 12 1.94 -9.83 1.13
N ASN A 13 0.75 -9.73 0.50
CA ASN A 13 0.42 -8.63 -0.40
C ASN A 13 0.34 -7.27 0.31
N LEU A 14 -0.08 -7.24 1.58
CA LEU A 14 -0.07 -6.04 2.40
C LEU A 14 1.36 -5.63 2.74
N ILE A 15 2.19 -6.56 3.23
CA ILE A 15 3.61 -6.32 3.54
C ILE A 15 4.34 -5.70 2.35
N ARG A 16 4.26 -6.34 1.17
CA ARG A 16 4.94 -5.85 -0.03
C ARG A 16 4.49 -4.44 -0.43
N SER A 17 3.20 -4.13 -0.27
CA SER A 17 2.71 -2.77 -0.56
C SER A 17 3.19 -1.74 0.46
N THR A 18 3.31 -2.10 1.73
CA THR A 18 3.85 -1.21 2.76
C THR A 18 5.34 -0.94 2.52
N GLU A 19 6.10 -1.96 2.09
CA GLU A 19 7.51 -1.82 1.70
C GLU A 19 7.69 -0.84 0.53
N ASN A 20 6.86 -0.96 -0.51
CA ASN A 20 6.88 -0.03 -1.64
C ASN A 20 6.53 1.41 -1.21
N PHE A 21 5.46 1.57 -0.43
CA PHE A 21 5.05 2.89 0.07
C PHE A 21 6.15 3.55 0.91
N LEU A 22 6.81 2.78 1.78
CA LEU A 22 7.95 3.25 2.56
C LEU A 22 9.12 3.64 1.67
N ALA A 23 9.46 2.80 0.68
CA ALA A 23 10.56 3.08 -0.25
C ALA A 23 10.33 4.38 -1.04
N ASP A 24 9.12 4.59 -1.56
CA ASP A 24 8.77 5.79 -2.32
C ASP A 24 8.71 7.03 -1.43
N THR A 25 8.18 6.91 -0.22
CA THR A 25 8.17 8.01 0.76
C THR A 25 9.59 8.41 1.15
N ASN A 26 10.48 7.44 1.38
CA ASN A 26 11.89 7.70 1.66
C ASN A 26 12.60 8.34 0.46
N ARG A 27 12.32 7.89 -0.77
CA ARG A 27 12.86 8.51 -1.99
C ARG A 27 12.48 9.99 -2.06
N LEU A 28 11.20 10.31 -1.80
CA LEU A 28 10.70 11.70 -1.86
C LEU A 28 11.24 12.58 -0.73
N ALA A 29 11.61 12.01 0.42
CA ALA A 29 12.28 12.74 1.49
C ALA A 29 13.71 13.16 1.11
N VAL A 30 14.43 12.33 0.34
CA VAL A 30 15.81 12.61 -0.11
C VAL A 30 15.82 13.41 -1.41
N HIS A 31 14.86 13.15 -2.30
CA HIS A 31 14.72 13.76 -3.62
C HIS A 31 13.31 14.31 -3.79
N PRO A 32 13.01 15.46 -3.15
CA PRO A 32 11.69 16.07 -3.28
C PRO A 32 11.49 16.61 -4.71
N PRO A 33 10.23 16.66 -5.19
CA PRO A 33 9.90 17.27 -6.47
C PRO A 33 10.31 18.75 -6.48
N LEU A 34 10.86 19.21 -7.60
CA LEU A 34 11.41 20.58 -7.74
C LEU A 34 10.38 21.54 -8.33
N THR A 35 9.39 21.01 -9.05
CA THR A 35 8.32 21.77 -9.68
C THR A 35 6.96 21.39 -9.11
N LYS A 36 5.97 22.27 -9.32
CA LYS A 36 4.58 22.00 -8.92
C LYS A 36 3.99 20.80 -9.67
N ASP A 37 4.31 20.66 -10.96
CA ASP A 37 3.77 19.58 -11.79
C ASP A 37 4.33 18.22 -11.35
N GLU A 38 5.64 18.14 -11.06
CA GLU A 38 6.24 16.95 -10.45
C GLU A 38 5.62 16.63 -9.10
N ALA A 39 5.39 17.64 -8.25
CA ALA A 39 4.78 17.44 -6.94
C ALA A 39 3.36 16.87 -7.04
N ILE A 40 2.55 17.35 -7.98
CA ILE A 40 1.21 16.82 -8.23
C ILE A 40 1.28 15.33 -8.58
N ILE A 41 2.18 14.94 -9.49
CA ILE A 41 2.31 13.56 -9.94
C ILE A 41 2.80 12.66 -8.80
N GLU A 42 3.90 13.03 -8.14
CA GLU A 42 4.56 12.21 -7.12
C GLU A 42 3.69 12.04 -5.88
N TYR A 43 3.05 13.13 -5.41
CA TYR A 43 2.20 13.04 -4.24
C TYR A 43 0.84 12.39 -4.54
N GLN A 44 0.30 12.53 -5.75
CA GLN A 44 -0.87 11.76 -6.14
C GLN A 44 -0.55 10.26 -6.19
N ALA A 45 0.62 9.87 -6.67
CA ALA A 45 1.05 8.47 -6.64
C ALA A 45 1.15 7.92 -5.20
N LEU A 46 1.64 8.72 -4.25
CA LEU A 46 1.63 8.32 -2.82
C LEU A 46 0.20 8.17 -2.28
N VAL A 47 -0.70 9.09 -2.62
CA VAL A 47 -2.12 9.00 -2.22
C VAL A 47 -2.74 7.71 -2.74
N ASP A 48 -2.57 7.41 -4.04
CA ASP A 48 -3.10 6.20 -4.67
C ASP A 48 -2.55 4.93 -4.01
N GLN A 49 -1.27 4.94 -3.60
CA GLN A 49 -0.68 3.82 -2.86
C GLN A 49 -1.29 3.66 -1.47
N ALA A 50 -1.49 4.76 -0.73
CA ALA A 50 -2.11 4.73 0.59
C ALA A 50 -3.55 4.21 0.53
N GLU A 51 -4.34 4.62 -0.47
CA GLU A 51 -5.69 4.10 -0.68
C GLU A 51 -5.68 2.58 -0.96
N ARG A 52 -4.72 2.09 -1.75
CA ARG A 52 -4.55 0.65 -1.99
C ARG A 52 -4.16 -0.10 -0.73
N LEU A 53 -3.35 0.48 0.17
CA LEU A 53 -3.03 -0.12 1.47
C LEU A 53 -4.28 -0.31 2.33
N VAL A 54 -5.17 0.69 2.34
CA VAL A 54 -6.46 0.58 3.05
C VAL A 54 -7.30 -0.56 2.48
N LEU A 55 -7.39 -0.69 1.16
CA LEU A 55 -8.12 -1.79 0.52
C LEU A 55 -7.53 -3.16 0.88
N LYS A 56 -6.20 -3.31 0.78
CA LYS A 56 -5.52 -4.56 1.15
C LYS A 56 -5.69 -4.93 2.61
N THR A 57 -5.76 -3.94 3.49
CA THR A 57 -6.03 -4.15 4.92
C THR A 57 -7.45 -4.63 5.15
N LYS A 58 -8.43 -4.07 4.40
CA LYS A 58 -9.82 -4.56 4.41
C LYS A 58 -9.91 -5.99 3.88
N ASP A 59 -9.19 -6.31 2.80
CA ASP A 59 -9.13 -7.66 2.25
C ASP A 59 -8.55 -8.65 3.26
N LEU A 60 -7.45 -8.30 3.94
CA LEU A 60 -6.88 -9.14 4.99
C LEU A 60 -7.89 -9.36 6.14
N LYS A 61 -8.57 -8.31 6.59
CA LYS A 61 -9.62 -8.43 7.61
C LYS A 61 -10.73 -9.39 7.12
N HIS A 62 -11.15 -9.23 5.87
CA HIS A 62 -12.17 -10.08 5.27
C HIS A 62 -11.73 -11.53 5.20
N GLU A 63 -10.54 -11.82 4.69
CA GLU A 63 -10.01 -13.19 4.59
C GLU A 63 -9.84 -13.85 5.96
N ALA A 64 -9.50 -13.06 6.99
CA ALA A 64 -9.32 -13.56 8.35
C ALA A 64 -10.65 -13.79 9.10
N THR A 65 -11.67 -12.97 8.83
CA THR A 65 -12.90 -12.93 9.65
C THR A 65 -14.19 -13.26 8.90
N GLY A 66 -14.14 -13.32 7.56
CA GLY A 66 -15.30 -13.43 6.68
C GLY A 66 -16.16 -12.17 6.61
N ARG A 67 -15.70 -11.02 7.10
CA ARG A 67 -16.48 -9.77 7.21
C ARG A 67 -15.73 -8.56 6.67
N PHE A 68 -16.42 -7.72 5.90
CA PHE A 68 -15.90 -6.45 5.38
C PHE A 68 -15.97 -5.31 6.38
#